data_AF-G3UIH9-F1
#
_entry.id   AF-G3UIH9-F1
#
_cell.length_a   1.000
_cell.length_b   1.000
_cell.length_c   1.000
_cell.angle_alpha   90.00
_cell.angle_beta   90.00
_cell.angle_gamma   90.00
#
_symmetry.space_group_name_H-M   'P 1'
#
loop_
_entity.id
_entity.type
_entity.pdbx_description
1 polymer ?
#
loop_
_entity_poly.entity_id
_entity_poly.type
_entity_poly.pdbx_seq_one_letter_code
_entity_poly.pdbx_strand_id
1 'polypeptide(L)'
;MASEIHMPGPMCLIENINEQLMINQEALKILSAITQPVVVVAIVGLYRTGKSYLMNKLAGKKHDLVWTLRDFFLELEIDEQVITADEYLENSLRPKQGTDQTVQNFNLPRLCIQKFFPMKKCFIFELPSHRKKLAQLETLRDDELDPEFVQQVAEFCSYIFSHSKIKALPGDIKVNGPRLESLMLTYVNAINSGDLPCMENAVLALAQIENSAAVQKAIAHYDQQMGQKVQLPTETLQELLDLHRATEREAIEVFMKSSFKDVDRKFQKDLVTQLEAKQEDFCKQNLQASSDRCSALLQGIFGPLEEEVNQGIYSKPGGYRLYIQKMESLKKNYYQEPRKGIQAEETLQKYLMSKESVSDAILQTDLILTAKEKELEEARMKAEAAQAEAQKLEEIRRQNQLMMEQRERLHQEQVRQMERDRANWLAEQQRAQERKIQVCCNCI
;
A
#
# COMPACT_ATOMS: atom_id res chain seq x y z
N MET A 1 14.09 -23.69 9.32
CA MET A 1 14.50 -25.09 9.50
C MET A 1 13.61 -25.92 8.60
N ALA A 2 14.15 -26.62 7.61
CA ALA A 2 13.34 -27.47 6.75
C ALA A 2 12.93 -28.71 7.57
N SER A 3 11.63 -29.01 7.63
CA SER A 3 11.15 -30.27 8.20
C SER A 3 11.79 -31.40 7.40
N GLU A 4 12.48 -32.32 8.08
CA GLU A 4 12.95 -33.55 7.43
C GLU A 4 11.72 -34.33 6.96
N ILE A 5 11.59 -34.49 5.64
CA ILE A 5 10.53 -35.31 5.04
C ILE A 5 10.99 -36.75 5.20
N HIS A 6 10.43 -37.43 6.20
CA HIS A 6 10.73 -38.83 6.46
C HIS A 6 9.79 -39.72 5.65
N MET A 7 10.33 -40.48 4.69
CA MET A 7 9.60 -41.57 4.04
C MET A 7 10.02 -42.89 4.70
N PRO A 8 9.08 -43.65 5.30
CA PRO A 8 9.40 -44.89 6.00
C PRO A 8 9.79 -46.04 5.05
N GLY A 9 9.53 -45.90 3.75
CA GLY A 9 9.87 -46.89 2.73
C GLY A 9 9.55 -46.41 1.32
N PRO A 10 9.89 -47.20 0.29
CA PRO A 10 9.56 -46.88 -1.09
C PRO A 10 8.04 -46.88 -1.31
N MET A 11 7.58 -45.93 -2.13
CA MET A 11 6.18 -45.80 -2.52
C MET A 11 6.06 -45.90 -4.04
N CYS A 12 5.00 -46.55 -4.52
CA CYS A 12 4.70 -46.58 -5.95
C CYS A 12 4.37 -45.16 -6.42
N LEU A 13 5.12 -44.63 -7.39
CA LEU A 13 4.87 -43.31 -7.98
C LEU A 13 3.95 -43.38 -9.20
N ILE A 14 4.15 -44.37 -10.07
CA ILE A 14 3.36 -44.60 -11.28
C ILE A 14 2.93 -46.07 -11.29
N GLU A 15 1.63 -46.29 -11.29
CA GLU A 15 0.99 -47.59 -11.44
C GLU A 15 0.73 -47.87 -12.93
N ASN A 16 0.82 -49.13 -13.32
CA ASN A 16 0.39 -49.59 -14.64
C ASN A 16 -0.76 -50.57 -14.43
N ILE A 17 -1.99 -50.12 -14.68
CA ILE A 17 -3.22 -50.89 -14.49
C ILE A 17 -3.94 -50.93 -15.83
N ASN A 18 -4.17 -52.13 -16.37
CA ASN A 18 -4.84 -52.33 -17.66
C ASN A 18 -4.22 -51.51 -18.80
N GLU A 19 -2.89 -51.49 -18.88
CA GLU A 19 -2.11 -50.73 -19.89
C GLU A 19 -2.25 -49.20 -19.78
N GLN A 20 -2.86 -48.68 -18.72
CA GLN A 20 -2.92 -47.26 -18.41
C GLN A 20 -1.98 -46.89 -17.28
N LEU A 21 -1.24 -45.80 -17.46
CA LEU A 21 -0.34 -45.27 -16.44
C LEU A 21 -1.13 -44.35 -15.50
N MET A 22 -1.18 -44.68 -14.21
CA MET A 22 -1.84 -43.85 -13.21
C MET A 22 -0.82 -43.33 -12.20
N ILE A 23 -0.88 -42.04 -11.90
CA ILE A 23 0.00 -41.46 -10.88
C ILE A 23 -0.62 -41.63 -9.51
N ASN A 24 0.17 -42.15 -8.57
CA ASN A 24 -0.23 -42.25 -7.18
C ASN A 24 -0.29 -40.85 -6.54
N GLN A 25 -1.50 -40.45 -6.13
CA GLN A 25 -1.76 -39.14 -5.54
C GLN A 25 -1.10 -38.96 -4.17
N GLU A 26 -0.89 -40.03 -3.40
CA GLU A 26 -0.16 -39.95 -2.13
C GLU A 26 1.32 -39.66 -2.37
N ALA A 27 1.91 -40.29 -3.40
CA ALA A 27 3.29 -40.02 -3.79
C ALA A 27 3.48 -38.56 -4.27
N LEU A 28 2.50 -38.01 -4.99
CA LEU A 28 2.53 -36.60 -5.39
C LEU A 28 2.48 -35.64 -4.20
N LYS A 29 1.66 -35.93 -3.18
CA LYS A 29 1.63 -35.11 -1.95
C LYS A 29 2.97 -35.09 -1.23
N ILE A 30 3.70 -36.20 -1.24
CA ILE A 30 5.06 -36.25 -0.69
C ILE A 30 6.01 -35.42 -1.56
N LEU A 31 5.96 -35.59 -2.88
CA LEU A 31 6.78 -34.81 -3.81
C LEU A 31 6.53 -33.30 -3.67
N SER A 32 5.28 -32.84 -3.59
CA SER A 32 4.95 -31.42 -3.49
C SER A 32 5.54 -30.76 -2.23
N ALA A 33 5.79 -31.53 -1.17
CA ALA A 33 6.44 -31.03 0.05
C ALA A 33 7.98 -30.88 -0.09
N ILE A 34 8.62 -31.59 -1.02
CA ILE A 34 10.09 -31.57 -1.20
C ILE A 34 10.52 -30.33 -1.97
N THR A 35 10.80 -29.25 -1.25
CA THR A 35 11.21 -27.96 -1.85
C THR A 35 12.69 -27.93 -2.25
N GLN A 36 13.52 -28.82 -1.72
CA GLN A 36 14.95 -28.91 -2.03
C GLN A 36 15.17 -29.46 -3.45
N PRO A 37 16.26 -29.05 -4.13
CA PRO A 37 16.63 -29.64 -5.41
C PRO A 37 16.88 -31.15 -5.28
N VAL A 38 16.36 -31.93 -6.23
CA VAL A 38 16.41 -33.39 -6.20
C VAL A 38 17.42 -33.96 -7.17
N VAL A 39 18.08 -35.01 -6.72
CA VAL A 39 18.83 -35.96 -7.54
C VAL A 39 17.89 -37.10 -7.91
N VAL A 40 17.78 -37.43 -9.19
CA VAL A 40 16.94 -38.55 -9.65
C VAL A 40 17.82 -39.62 -10.25
N VAL A 41 17.78 -40.82 -9.68
CA VAL A 41 18.45 -42.03 -10.19
C VAL A 41 17.37 -43.06 -10.50
N ALA A 42 17.38 -43.59 -11.72
CA ALA A 42 16.44 -44.62 -12.16
C ALA A 42 17.21 -45.87 -12.58
N ILE A 43 16.71 -47.05 -12.19
CA ILE A 43 17.24 -48.34 -12.64
C ILE A 43 16.20 -49.01 -13.53
N VAL A 44 16.62 -49.40 -14.73
CA VAL A 44 15.81 -50.12 -15.72
C VAL A 44 16.48 -51.44 -16.11
N GLY A 45 15.70 -52.45 -16.50
CA GLY A 45 16.23 -53.75 -16.94
C GLY A 45 15.25 -54.90 -16.75
N LEU A 46 15.59 -56.07 -17.29
CA LEU A 46 14.75 -57.27 -17.28
C LEU A 46 14.27 -57.65 -15.87
N TYR A 47 13.08 -58.25 -15.76
CA TYR A 47 12.55 -58.73 -14.48
C TYR A 47 13.52 -59.73 -13.83
N ARG A 48 13.64 -59.69 -12.49
CA ARG A 48 14.54 -60.55 -11.68
C ARG A 48 16.05 -60.40 -11.87
N THR A 49 16.53 -59.25 -12.34
CA THR A 49 17.98 -58.94 -12.42
C THR A 49 18.57 -58.25 -11.17
N GLY A 50 17.93 -58.38 -10.00
CA GLY A 50 18.42 -57.78 -8.75
C GLY A 50 18.38 -56.24 -8.70
N LYS A 51 17.49 -55.60 -9.48
CA LYS A 51 17.34 -54.13 -9.51
C LYS A 51 16.98 -53.53 -8.14
N SER A 52 16.08 -54.16 -7.39
CA SER A 52 15.66 -53.69 -6.06
C SER A 52 16.82 -53.72 -5.06
N TYR A 53 17.67 -54.75 -5.13
CA TYR A 53 18.89 -54.84 -4.33
C TYR A 53 19.84 -53.67 -4.61
N LEU A 54 20.06 -53.32 -5.89
CA LEU A 54 20.89 -52.17 -6.25
C LEU A 54 20.24 -50.85 -5.83
N MET A 55 18.94 -50.65 -6.05
CA MET A 55 18.24 -49.41 -5.61
C MET A 55 18.37 -49.15 -4.11
N ASN A 56 18.30 -50.20 -3.28
CA ASN A 56 18.47 -50.09 -1.83
C ASN A 56 19.86 -49.57 -1.41
N LYS A 57 20.83 -49.55 -2.32
CA LYS A 57 22.22 -49.16 -2.04
C LYS A 57 22.62 -47.79 -2.64
N LEU A 58 21.76 -47.06 -3.36
CA LEU A 58 22.18 -45.93 -4.23
C LEU A 58 21.61 -44.53 -3.94
N ALA A 59 22.40 -43.49 -4.30
CA ALA A 59 21.95 -42.16 -4.80
C ALA A 59 23.05 -41.25 -5.47
N GLY A 60 23.29 -41.28 -6.81
CA GLY A 60 23.97 -40.21 -7.60
C GLY A 60 24.72 -40.34 -9.03
N LYS A 61 25.47 -39.33 -9.64
CA LYS A 61 25.91 -38.91 -11.09
C LYS A 61 27.13 -39.75 -11.56
N LYS A 62 27.97 -39.41 -12.58
CA LYS A 62 27.91 -38.48 -13.74
C LYS A 62 28.27 -39.31 -14.95
N HIS A 63 27.38 -40.23 -15.29
CA HIS A 63 27.28 -40.74 -16.63
C HIS A 63 25.80 -40.69 -17.02
N ASP A 64 25.53 -40.35 -18.28
CA ASP A 64 24.15 -40.28 -18.79
C ASP A 64 23.53 -41.69 -18.80
N LEU A 65 24.39 -42.72 -18.87
CA LEU A 65 24.07 -44.12 -18.70
C LEU A 65 25.14 -44.81 -17.81
N VAL A 66 24.70 -45.53 -16.78
CA VAL A 66 25.55 -46.45 -16.02
C VAL A 66 25.08 -47.86 -16.31
N TRP A 67 25.95 -48.67 -16.91
CA TRP A 67 25.67 -50.07 -17.23
C TRP A 67 26.19 -50.95 -16.10
N THR A 68 25.27 -51.64 -15.42
CA THR A 68 25.61 -52.62 -14.39
C THR A 68 25.49 -54.03 -14.95
N LEU A 69 26.62 -54.71 -15.16
CA LEU A 69 26.68 -56.09 -15.63
C LEU A 69 26.73 -57.03 -14.43
N ARG A 70 25.62 -57.71 -14.17
CA ARG A 70 25.49 -58.65 -13.04
C ARG A 70 25.96 -60.04 -13.44
N ASP A 71 26.48 -60.77 -12.45
CA ASP A 71 26.94 -62.15 -12.58
C ASP A 71 27.95 -62.26 -13.72
N PHE A 72 28.91 -61.33 -13.77
CA PHE A 72 29.94 -61.28 -14.79
C PHE A 72 30.90 -62.46 -14.64
N PHE A 73 31.33 -63.07 -15.74
CA PHE A 73 32.13 -64.30 -15.72
C PHE A 73 33.24 -64.31 -16.78
N LEU A 74 33.45 -63.18 -17.46
CA LEU A 74 34.52 -63.05 -18.44
C LEU A 74 35.75 -62.46 -17.75
N GLU A 75 36.92 -62.94 -18.13
CA GLU A 75 38.16 -62.23 -17.84
C GLU A 75 38.16 -60.94 -18.65
N LEU A 76 38.41 -59.81 -18.00
CA LEU A 76 38.51 -58.50 -18.64
C LEU A 76 39.82 -58.39 -19.40
N GLU A 77 40.01 -59.21 -20.43
CA GLU A 77 41.23 -59.27 -21.23
C GLU A 77 40.91 -59.22 -22.73
N ILE A 78 41.65 -58.38 -23.46
CA ILE A 78 41.64 -58.33 -24.93
C ILE A 78 43.09 -58.30 -25.39
N ASP A 79 43.44 -59.18 -26.33
CA ASP A 79 44.81 -59.31 -26.85
C ASP A 79 45.88 -59.42 -25.73
N GLU A 80 45.58 -60.23 -24.69
CA GLU A 80 46.42 -60.44 -23.50
C GLU A 80 46.65 -59.20 -22.62
N GLN A 81 45.88 -58.13 -22.82
CA GLN A 81 45.90 -56.92 -21.98
C GLN A 81 44.66 -56.85 -21.10
N VAL A 82 44.86 -56.61 -19.81
CA VAL A 82 43.79 -56.35 -18.85
C VAL A 82 43.13 -55.01 -19.19
N ILE A 83 41.82 -55.04 -19.40
CA ILE A 83 40.99 -53.87 -19.67
C ILE A 83 40.10 -53.55 -18.47
N THR A 84 39.64 -52.32 -18.39
CA THR A 84 38.65 -51.88 -17.42
C THR A 84 37.23 -52.26 -17.86
N ALA A 85 36.27 -52.26 -16.93
CA ALA A 85 34.86 -52.44 -17.25
C ALA A 85 34.35 -51.38 -18.25
N ASP A 86 34.87 -50.15 -18.18
CA ASP A 86 34.53 -49.07 -19.11
C ASP A 86 35.02 -49.36 -20.53
N GLU A 87 36.27 -49.81 -20.68
CA GLU A 87 36.83 -50.23 -21.97
C GLU A 87 36.07 -51.44 -22.54
N TYR A 88 35.65 -52.38 -21.69
CA TYR A 88 34.78 -53.49 -22.10
C TYR A 88 33.47 -52.98 -22.71
N LEU A 89 32.84 -51.98 -22.09
CA LEU A 89 31.62 -51.37 -22.62
C LEU A 89 31.88 -50.62 -23.94
N GLU A 90 32.95 -49.84 -24.03
CA GLU A 90 33.31 -49.12 -25.26
C GLU A 90 33.54 -50.08 -26.44
N ASN A 91 34.24 -51.19 -26.19
CA ASN A 91 34.48 -52.24 -27.17
C ASN A 91 33.18 -52.93 -27.59
N SER A 92 32.31 -53.24 -26.62
CA SER A 92 31.00 -53.89 -26.86
C SER A 92 30.05 -53.03 -27.70
N LEU A 93 30.21 -51.71 -27.65
CA LEU A 93 29.40 -50.75 -28.41
C LEU A 93 29.96 -50.45 -29.81
N ARG A 94 31.14 -50.95 -30.20
CA ARG A 94 31.71 -50.69 -31.53
C ARG A 94 30.76 -51.19 -32.65
N PRO A 95 30.37 -50.32 -33.61
CA PRO A 95 29.53 -50.74 -34.72
C PRO A 95 30.32 -51.62 -35.69
N LYS A 96 29.61 -52.53 -36.37
CA LYS A 96 30.17 -53.36 -37.44
C LYS A 96 30.04 -52.64 -38.78
N GLN A 97 31.01 -52.86 -39.67
CA GLN A 97 30.90 -52.41 -41.06
C GLN A 97 29.95 -53.31 -41.84
N GLY A 98 29.14 -52.71 -42.71
CA GLY A 98 28.14 -53.41 -43.52
C GLY A 98 26.84 -52.61 -43.60
N THR A 99 26.05 -52.89 -44.63
CA THR A 99 24.76 -52.22 -44.90
C THR A 99 23.59 -53.20 -44.91
N ASP A 100 23.82 -54.49 -44.68
CA ASP A 100 22.79 -55.51 -44.61
C ASP A 100 21.92 -55.35 -43.34
N GLN A 101 20.71 -55.90 -43.40
CA GLN A 101 19.72 -55.74 -42.32
C GLN A 101 20.22 -56.27 -40.97
N THR A 102 21.01 -57.35 -40.97
CA THR A 102 21.55 -57.93 -39.73
C THR A 102 22.56 -57.00 -39.09
N VAL A 103 23.45 -56.39 -39.88
CA VAL A 103 24.37 -55.36 -39.39
C VAL A 103 23.63 -54.10 -38.95
N GLN A 104 22.58 -53.67 -39.65
CA GLN A 104 21.76 -52.53 -39.22
C GLN A 104 21.07 -52.80 -37.87
N ASN A 105 20.46 -53.98 -37.69
CA ASN A 105 19.82 -54.38 -36.43
C ASN A 105 20.84 -54.49 -35.28
N PHE A 106 22.07 -54.92 -35.56
CA PHE A 106 23.17 -54.95 -34.59
C PHE A 106 23.65 -53.54 -34.22
N ASN A 107 23.78 -52.65 -35.21
CA ASN A 107 24.34 -51.31 -35.03
C ASN A 107 23.35 -50.33 -34.40
N LEU A 108 22.06 -50.40 -34.75
CA LEU A 108 21.05 -49.44 -34.30
C LEU A 108 21.02 -49.22 -32.78
N PRO A 109 20.87 -50.26 -31.92
CA PRO A 109 20.88 -50.05 -30.46
C PRO A 109 22.21 -49.51 -29.95
N ARG A 110 23.34 -49.91 -30.54
CA ARG A 110 24.69 -49.42 -30.17
C ARG A 110 24.86 -47.95 -30.49
N LEU A 111 24.46 -47.55 -31.70
CA LEU A 111 24.48 -46.16 -32.14
C LEU A 111 23.54 -45.29 -31.30
N CYS A 112 22.35 -45.79 -30.95
CA CYS A 112 21.44 -45.09 -30.03
C CYS A 112 22.09 -44.83 -28.67
N ILE A 113 22.72 -45.85 -28.05
CA ILE A 113 23.41 -45.70 -26.77
C ILE A 113 24.57 -44.71 -26.90
N GLN A 114 25.38 -44.83 -27.95
CA GLN A 114 26.51 -43.94 -28.18
C GLN A 114 26.09 -42.48 -28.37
N LYS A 115 25.03 -42.24 -29.16
CA LYS A 115 24.54 -40.92 -29.55
C LYS A 115 23.71 -40.24 -28.47
N PHE A 116 22.81 -40.96 -27.79
CA PHE A 116 21.91 -40.37 -26.79
C PHE A 116 22.55 -40.23 -25.41
N PHE A 117 23.57 -41.02 -25.10
CA PHE A 117 24.25 -40.99 -23.81
C PHE A 117 25.75 -40.74 -24.00
N PRO A 118 26.20 -39.52 -24.29
CA PRO A 118 27.61 -39.22 -24.55
C PRO A 118 28.56 -39.77 -23.49
N MET A 119 28.21 -39.64 -22.20
CA MET A 119 28.96 -40.22 -21.10
C MET A 119 28.35 -41.53 -20.64
N LYS A 120 29.17 -42.58 -20.57
CA LYS A 120 28.79 -43.91 -20.08
C LYS A 120 29.73 -44.36 -18.98
N LYS A 121 29.23 -45.17 -18.06
CA LYS A 121 30.02 -45.96 -17.09
C LYS A 121 29.67 -47.41 -17.23
N CYS A 122 30.58 -48.28 -16.89
CA CYS A 122 30.32 -49.69 -16.68
C CYS A 122 30.78 -50.11 -15.28
N PHE A 123 29.95 -50.90 -14.62
CA PHE A 123 30.31 -51.65 -13.42
C PHE A 123 29.99 -53.11 -13.68
N ILE A 124 30.96 -53.97 -13.42
CA ILE A 124 30.76 -55.42 -13.37
C ILE A 124 30.51 -55.83 -11.92
N PHE A 125 29.72 -56.88 -11.75
CA PHE A 125 29.45 -57.46 -10.45
C PHE A 125 29.64 -58.97 -10.55
N GLU A 126 30.51 -59.49 -9.71
CA GLU A 126 30.67 -60.91 -9.49
C GLU A 126 29.38 -61.54 -8.93
N LEU A 127 29.33 -62.86 -8.95
CA LEU A 127 28.21 -63.59 -8.37
C LEU A 127 28.16 -63.30 -6.85
N PRO A 128 27.06 -62.74 -6.31
CA PRO A 128 27.04 -62.21 -4.94
C PRO A 128 27.33 -63.24 -3.83
N SER A 129 26.95 -64.49 -4.07
CA SER A 129 27.13 -65.62 -3.16
C SER A 129 26.88 -66.92 -3.94
N HIS A 130 27.07 -68.06 -3.29
CA HIS A 130 26.79 -69.36 -3.88
C HIS A 130 25.32 -69.45 -4.36
N ARG A 131 25.08 -70.05 -5.53
CA ARG A 131 23.76 -70.11 -6.22
C ARG A 131 22.58 -70.48 -5.32
N LYS A 132 22.79 -71.38 -4.36
CA LYS A 132 21.77 -71.84 -3.40
C LYS A 132 21.29 -70.76 -2.42
N LYS A 133 22.10 -69.74 -2.16
CA LYS A 133 21.80 -68.64 -1.22
C LYS A 133 21.20 -67.40 -1.90
N LEU A 134 21.22 -67.33 -3.24
CA LEU A 134 20.75 -66.14 -3.98
C LEU A 134 19.27 -65.78 -3.72
N ALA A 135 18.43 -66.77 -3.41
CA ALA A 135 17.04 -66.53 -3.05
C ALA A 135 16.87 -65.77 -1.72
N GLN A 136 17.89 -65.79 -0.87
CA GLN A 136 17.91 -65.16 0.46
C GLN A 136 18.84 -63.93 0.49
N LEU A 137 19.28 -63.43 -0.67
CA LEU A 137 20.31 -62.40 -0.79
C LEU A 137 20.01 -61.14 0.04
N GLU A 138 18.75 -60.73 0.16
CA GLU A 138 18.34 -59.56 0.95
C GLU A 138 18.50 -59.75 2.46
N THR A 139 18.54 -61.00 2.93
CA THR A 139 18.71 -61.34 4.36
C THR A 139 20.14 -61.71 4.73
N LEU A 140 21.01 -61.91 3.73
CA LEU A 140 22.41 -62.21 3.97
C LEU A 140 23.14 -60.97 4.48
N ARG A 141 24.07 -61.19 5.40
CA ARG A 141 24.98 -60.16 5.89
C ARG A 141 26.15 -60.00 4.91
N ASP A 142 26.79 -58.83 4.90
CA ASP A 142 27.89 -58.55 3.98
C ASP A 142 29.09 -59.52 4.15
N ASP A 143 29.31 -60.10 5.34
CA ASP A 143 30.33 -61.13 5.61
C ASP A 143 29.99 -62.52 5.02
N GLU A 144 28.76 -62.71 4.54
CA GLU A 144 28.28 -63.93 3.89
C GLU A 144 28.22 -63.82 2.36
N LEU A 145 28.61 -62.65 1.84
CA LEU A 145 28.71 -62.35 0.41
C LEU A 145 30.15 -62.51 -0.06
N ASP A 146 30.30 -62.61 -1.38
CA ASP A 146 31.60 -62.55 -2.01
C ASP A 146 32.28 -61.19 -1.72
N PRO A 147 33.53 -61.16 -1.19
CA PRO A 147 34.19 -59.92 -0.82
C PRO A 147 34.39 -58.95 -1.99
N GLU A 148 34.65 -59.46 -3.19
CA GLU A 148 34.84 -58.66 -4.40
C GLU A 148 33.50 -58.06 -4.84
N PHE A 149 32.41 -58.83 -4.78
CA PHE A 149 31.07 -58.31 -4.99
C PHE A 149 30.72 -57.17 -4.01
N VAL A 150 31.02 -57.33 -2.72
CA VAL A 150 30.76 -56.29 -1.71
C VAL A 150 31.56 -55.02 -2.04
N GLN A 151 32.82 -55.16 -2.41
CA GLN A 151 33.67 -54.04 -2.83
C GLN A 151 33.11 -53.36 -4.10
N GLN A 152 32.74 -54.11 -5.13
CA GLN A 152 32.16 -53.60 -6.37
C GLN A 152 30.86 -52.83 -6.11
N VAL A 153 30.01 -53.34 -5.20
CA VAL A 153 28.79 -52.63 -4.76
C VAL A 153 29.18 -51.34 -4.03
N ALA A 154 30.13 -51.36 -3.12
CA ALA A 154 30.56 -50.16 -2.40
C ALA A 154 31.13 -49.09 -3.35
N GLU A 155 31.97 -49.49 -4.31
CA GLU A 155 32.52 -48.61 -5.34
C GLU A 155 31.44 -48.03 -6.24
N PHE A 156 30.50 -48.86 -6.70
CA PHE A 156 29.33 -48.42 -7.45
C PHE A 156 28.51 -47.39 -6.67
N CYS A 157 28.22 -47.65 -5.40
CA CYS A 157 27.43 -46.74 -4.57
C CYS A 157 28.18 -45.43 -4.33
N SER A 158 29.46 -45.51 -3.97
CA SER A 158 30.34 -44.34 -3.80
C SER A 158 30.40 -43.50 -5.08
N TYR A 159 30.57 -44.15 -6.23
CA TYR A 159 30.58 -43.50 -7.54
C TYR A 159 29.28 -42.72 -7.76
N ILE A 160 28.15 -43.40 -7.57
CA ILE A 160 26.82 -42.84 -7.70
C ILE A 160 26.70 -41.64 -6.73
N PHE A 161 26.84 -41.80 -5.41
CA PHE A 161 26.79 -40.68 -4.44
C PHE A 161 27.67 -39.47 -4.77
N SER A 162 28.97 -39.72 -4.95
CA SER A 162 29.96 -38.66 -5.15
C SER A 162 29.72 -37.91 -6.43
N HIS A 163 29.24 -38.61 -7.45
CA HIS A 163 29.15 -37.95 -8.69
C HIS A 163 27.89 -37.07 -8.72
N SER A 164 26.70 -37.27 -8.03
CA SER A 164 25.26 -36.76 -8.32
C SER A 164 24.87 -35.37 -8.84
N LYS A 165 24.09 -35.28 -9.95
CA LYS A 165 23.57 -34.02 -10.55
C LYS A 165 22.18 -33.93 -10.00
N ILE A 166 21.93 -32.80 -9.37
CA ILE A 166 20.59 -32.25 -9.29
C ILE A 166 20.00 -32.29 -10.70
N LYS A 167 18.81 -32.87 -10.82
CA LYS A 167 18.09 -32.93 -12.09
C LYS A 167 17.83 -31.48 -12.55
N ALA A 168 18.15 -31.18 -13.81
CA ALA A 168 17.93 -29.85 -14.38
C ALA A 168 17.13 -29.96 -15.69
N LEU A 169 16.30 -28.94 -15.95
CA LEU A 169 15.65 -28.69 -17.22
C LEU A 169 16.45 -27.65 -18.03
N PRO A 170 16.18 -27.46 -19.34
CA PRO A 170 16.82 -26.42 -20.13
C PRO A 170 16.76 -25.04 -19.45
N GLY A 171 17.88 -24.31 -19.43
CA GLY A 171 18.01 -23.07 -18.68
C GLY A 171 18.52 -23.24 -17.23
N ASP A 172 19.12 -24.38 -16.91
CA ASP A 172 19.66 -24.72 -15.57
C ASP A 172 18.61 -24.67 -14.44
N ILE A 173 17.35 -24.96 -14.80
CA ILE A 173 16.24 -24.98 -13.86
C ILE A 173 16.35 -26.26 -13.04
N LYS A 174 16.83 -26.12 -11.80
CA LYS A 174 16.97 -27.22 -10.84
C LYS A 174 15.58 -27.77 -10.49
N VAL A 175 15.37 -29.05 -10.73
CA VAL A 175 14.13 -29.74 -10.39
C VAL A 175 14.11 -30.02 -8.90
N ASN A 176 13.00 -29.67 -8.25
CA ASN A 176 12.62 -30.08 -6.90
C ASN A 176 11.38 -30.97 -6.99
N GLY A 177 10.78 -31.30 -5.85
CA GLY A 177 9.59 -32.14 -5.79
C GLY A 177 8.38 -31.61 -6.57
N PRO A 178 7.90 -30.37 -6.36
CA PRO A 178 6.80 -29.79 -7.16
C PRO A 178 7.08 -29.76 -8.67
N ARG A 179 8.31 -29.44 -9.08
CA ARG A 179 8.70 -29.48 -10.49
C ARG A 179 8.65 -30.90 -11.04
N LEU A 180 9.11 -31.88 -10.27
CA LEU A 180 9.07 -33.28 -10.68
C LEU A 180 7.63 -33.80 -10.79
N GLU A 181 6.76 -33.44 -9.86
CA GLU A 181 5.32 -33.71 -9.91
C GLU A 181 4.69 -33.17 -11.22
N SER A 182 4.94 -31.91 -11.54
CA SER A 182 4.42 -31.29 -12.77
C SER A 182 4.92 -31.99 -14.05
N LEU A 183 6.20 -32.38 -14.09
CA LEU A 183 6.74 -33.16 -15.20
C LEU A 183 6.09 -34.53 -15.32
N MET A 184 5.90 -35.24 -14.20
CA MET A 184 5.25 -36.56 -14.19
C MET A 184 3.82 -36.47 -14.70
N LEU A 185 3.02 -35.53 -14.17
CA LEU A 185 1.66 -35.27 -14.61
C LEU A 185 1.63 -34.98 -16.12
N THR A 186 2.51 -34.11 -16.60
CA THR A 186 2.56 -33.77 -18.03
C THR A 186 2.87 -34.98 -18.90
N TYR A 187 3.86 -35.79 -18.53
CA TYR A 187 4.27 -36.94 -19.33
C TYR A 187 3.27 -38.10 -19.29
N VAL A 188 2.72 -38.42 -18.12
CA VAL A 188 1.71 -39.49 -18.00
C VAL A 188 0.43 -39.10 -18.75
N ASN A 189 0.00 -37.85 -18.66
CA ASN A 189 -1.16 -37.37 -19.40
C ASN A 189 -0.95 -37.48 -20.91
N ALA A 190 0.24 -37.11 -21.42
CA ALA A 190 0.57 -37.26 -22.84
C ALA A 190 0.53 -38.73 -23.29
N ILE A 191 1.10 -39.65 -22.50
CA ILE A 191 1.07 -41.09 -22.83
C ILE A 191 -0.37 -41.61 -22.87
N ASN A 192 -1.17 -41.28 -21.86
CA ASN A 192 -2.55 -41.74 -21.76
C ASN A 192 -3.47 -41.12 -22.82
N SER A 193 -3.16 -39.94 -23.34
CA SER A 193 -3.89 -39.31 -24.45
C SER A 193 -3.46 -39.85 -25.83
N GLY A 194 -2.44 -40.70 -25.89
CA GLY A 194 -1.87 -41.21 -27.14
C GLY A 194 -0.88 -40.24 -27.80
N ASP A 195 -0.54 -39.14 -27.13
CA ASP A 195 0.46 -38.18 -27.57
C ASP A 195 1.88 -38.61 -27.17
N LEU A 196 2.89 -38.01 -27.79
CA LEU A 196 4.29 -38.23 -27.42
C LEU A 196 4.70 -37.29 -26.28
N PRO A 197 5.31 -37.80 -25.19
CA PRO A 197 5.92 -36.96 -24.15
C PRO A 197 6.95 -35.99 -24.74
N CYS A 198 6.67 -34.69 -24.64
CA CYS A 198 7.53 -33.64 -25.17
C CYS A 198 8.15 -32.82 -24.04
N MET A 199 9.48 -32.77 -24.01
CA MET A 199 10.24 -32.03 -22.99
C MET A 199 9.97 -30.52 -23.07
N GLU A 200 9.84 -29.97 -24.28
CA GLU A 200 9.56 -28.54 -24.45
C GLU A 200 8.17 -28.16 -23.91
N ASN A 201 7.16 -28.97 -24.22
CA ASN A 201 5.79 -28.76 -23.71
C ASN A 201 5.74 -28.86 -22.19
N ALA A 202 6.46 -29.83 -21.60
CA ALA A 202 6.53 -29.97 -20.15
C ALA A 202 7.19 -28.76 -19.46
N VAL A 203 8.26 -28.22 -20.05
CA VAL A 203 8.90 -26.99 -19.55
C VAL A 203 7.97 -25.78 -19.69
N LEU A 204 7.20 -25.68 -20.78
CA LEU A 204 6.22 -24.60 -20.98
C LEU A 204 5.05 -24.69 -19.99
N ALA A 205 4.51 -25.89 -19.75
CA ALA A 205 3.46 -26.12 -18.76
C ALA A 205 3.94 -25.76 -17.35
N LEU A 206 5.16 -26.16 -16.99
CA LEU A 206 5.77 -25.78 -15.72
C LEU A 206 5.97 -24.27 -15.61
N ALA A 207 6.44 -23.61 -16.67
CA ALA A 207 6.61 -22.16 -16.71
C ALA A 207 5.27 -21.43 -16.51
N GLN A 208 4.18 -21.92 -17.08
CA GLN A 208 2.85 -21.33 -16.87
C GLN A 208 2.43 -21.37 -15.40
N ILE A 209 2.61 -22.51 -14.72
CA ILE A 209 2.24 -22.69 -13.31
C ILE A 209 3.11 -21.77 -12.43
N GLU A 210 4.43 -21.83 -12.59
CA GLU A 210 5.34 -21.06 -11.74
C GLU A 210 5.27 -19.55 -12.00
N ASN A 211 5.15 -19.11 -13.25
CA ASN A 211 5.04 -17.69 -13.55
C ASN A 211 3.73 -17.10 -13.04
N SER A 212 2.62 -17.85 -13.12
CA SER A 212 1.35 -17.43 -12.51
C SER A 212 1.50 -17.26 -10.99
N ALA A 213 2.12 -18.23 -10.32
CA ALA A 213 2.40 -18.13 -8.88
C ALA A 213 3.38 -16.99 -8.55
N ALA A 214 4.35 -16.71 -9.43
CA ALA A 214 5.30 -15.61 -9.27
C ALA A 214 4.62 -14.24 -9.34
N VAL A 215 3.65 -14.06 -10.25
CA VAL A 215 2.83 -12.83 -10.31
C VAL A 215 2.07 -12.65 -8.99
N GLN A 216 1.37 -13.68 -8.52
CA GLN A 216 0.62 -13.61 -7.26
C GLN A 216 1.53 -13.31 -6.06
N LYS A 217 2.70 -13.93 -6.00
CA LYS A 217 3.70 -13.66 -4.96
C LYS A 217 4.22 -12.22 -5.01
N ALA A 218 4.44 -11.67 -6.19
CA ALA A 218 4.88 -10.28 -6.36
C ALA A 218 3.79 -9.28 -5.94
N ILE A 219 2.54 -9.53 -6.31
CA ILE A 219 1.38 -8.71 -5.88
C ILE A 219 1.19 -8.78 -4.36
N ALA A 220 1.28 -9.97 -3.77
CA ALA A 220 1.19 -10.12 -2.32
C ALA A 220 2.31 -9.35 -1.58
N HIS A 221 3.54 -9.38 -2.12
CA HIS A 221 4.65 -8.57 -1.60
C HIS A 221 4.35 -7.08 -1.71
N TYR A 222 3.84 -6.63 -2.86
CA TYR A 222 3.46 -5.24 -3.07
C TYR A 222 2.39 -4.77 -2.07
N ASP A 223 1.31 -5.55 -1.92
CA ASP A 223 0.21 -5.24 -1.00
C ASP A 223 0.68 -5.17 0.45
N GLN A 224 1.52 -6.11 0.86
CA GLN A 224 2.11 -6.12 2.21
C GLN A 224 2.95 -4.86 2.44
N GLN A 225 3.83 -4.51 1.51
CA GLN A 225 4.72 -3.37 1.65
C GLN A 225 3.99 -2.03 1.61
N MET A 226 3.05 -1.86 0.67
CA MET A 226 2.24 -0.65 0.60
C MET A 226 1.36 -0.51 1.84
N GLY A 227 0.74 -1.59 2.30
CA GLY A 227 -0.10 -1.58 3.52
C GLY A 227 0.67 -1.25 4.80
N GLN A 228 1.98 -1.52 4.86
CA GLN A 228 2.82 -1.17 6.00
C GLN A 228 3.42 0.23 5.91
N LYS A 229 3.82 0.68 4.72
CA LYS A 229 4.56 1.93 4.51
C LYS A 229 3.65 3.14 4.30
N VAL A 230 2.48 2.95 3.69
CA VAL A 230 1.59 4.06 3.33
C VAL A 230 0.68 4.42 4.50
N GLN A 231 0.69 5.69 4.87
CA GLN A 231 -0.27 6.26 5.80
C GLN A 231 -1.06 7.35 5.09
N LEU A 232 -2.36 7.11 4.91
CA LEU A 232 -3.27 8.01 4.22
C LEU A 232 -3.90 9.04 5.19
N PRO A 233 -4.14 10.29 4.74
CA PRO A 233 -3.61 10.85 3.50
C PRO A 233 -2.10 11.10 3.60
N THR A 234 -1.40 10.99 2.47
CA THR A 234 0.00 11.41 2.35
C THR A 234 0.11 12.93 2.37
N GLU A 235 1.28 13.48 2.73
CA GLU A 235 1.50 14.94 2.69
C GLU A 235 1.44 15.48 1.27
N THR A 236 2.06 14.75 0.33
CA THR A 236 2.11 15.13 -1.08
C THR A 236 1.77 13.92 -1.96
N LEU A 237 1.40 14.18 -3.22
CA LEU A 237 1.26 13.12 -4.21
C LEU A 237 2.61 12.43 -4.46
N GLN A 238 3.71 13.18 -4.44
CA GLN A 238 5.05 12.65 -4.69
C GLN A 238 5.45 11.59 -3.66
N GLU A 239 5.12 11.80 -2.38
CA GLU A 239 5.35 10.80 -1.32
C GLU A 239 4.70 9.45 -1.67
N LEU A 240 3.43 9.47 -2.10
CA LEU A 240 2.71 8.25 -2.50
C LEU A 240 3.36 7.60 -3.73
N LEU A 241 3.70 8.40 -4.74
CA LEU A 241 4.31 7.90 -5.98
C LEU A 241 5.70 7.32 -5.77
N ASP A 242 6.51 7.91 -4.88
CA ASP A 242 7.84 7.40 -4.55
C ASP A 242 7.76 6.08 -3.78
N LEU A 243 6.84 5.96 -2.82
CA LEU A 243 6.57 4.71 -2.11
C LEU A 243 6.08 3.60 -3.06
N HIS A 244 5.16 3.94 -3.97
CA HIS A 244 4.70 3.03 -5.01
C HIS A 244 5.87 2.56 -5.88
N ARG A 245 6.67 3.48 -6.45
CA ARG A 245 7.77 3.16 -7.35
C ARG A 245 8.85 2.30 -6.69
N ALA A 246 9.16 2.56 -5.42
CA ALA A 246 10.10 1.74 -4.67
C ALA A 246 9.55 0.31 -4.50
N THR A 247 8.29 0.18 -4.11
CA THR A 247 7.65 -1.11 -3.85
C THR A 247 7.37 -1.90 -5.13
N GLU A 248 7.03 -1.22 -6.22
CA GLU A 248 6.88 -1.79 -7.57
C GLU A 248 8.18 -2.45 -8.02
N ARG A 249 9.33 -1.78 -7.85
CA ARG A 249 10.65 -2.36 -8.16
C ARG A 249 10.93 -3.62 -7.33
N GLU A 250 10.65 -3.59 -6.03
CA GLU A 250 10.78 -4.76 -5.17
C GLU A 250 9.90 -5.93 -5.67
N ALA A 251 8.64 -5.66 -6.03
CA ALA A 251 7.70 -6.66 -6.54
C ALA A 251 8.18 -7.27 -7.87
N ILE A 252 8.69 -6.44 -8.80
CA ILE A 252 9.28 -6.91 -10.06
C ILE A 252 10.50 -7.79 -9.78
N GLU A 253 11.37 -7.44 -8.82
CA GLU A 253 12.49 -8.30 -8.43
C GLU A 253 12.03 -9.65 -7.85
N VAL A 254 10.98 -9.66 -7.03
CA VAL A 254 10.39 -10.90 -6.49
C VAL A 254 9.89 -11.79 -7.61
N PHE A 255 9.22 -11.21 -8.61
CA PHE A 255 8.78 -11.91 -9.82
C PHE A 255 9.98 -12.49 -10.58
N MET A 256 10.98 -11.66 -10.90
CA MET A 256 12.16 -12.09 -11.69
C MET A 256 12.97 -13.20 -11.02
N LYS A 257 12.99 -13.25 -9.67
CA LYS A 257 13.65 -14.33 -8.91
C LYS A 257 12.84 -15.63 -8.89
N SER A 258 11.53 -15.56 -9.15
CA SER A 258 10.60 -16.68 -9.01
C SER A 258 10.00 -17.14 -10.35
N SER A 259 10.29 -16.46 -11.46
CA SER A 259 9.77 -16.76 -12.80
C SER A 259 10.86 -17.30 -13.73
N PHE A 260 10.44 -18.02 -14.76
CA PHE A 260 11.33 -18.48 -15.83
C PHE A 260 10.56 -18.72 -17.14
N LYS A 261 11.25 -18.63 -18.29
CA LYS A 261 10.69 -18.87 -19.64
C LYS A 261 9.34 -18.14 -19.87
N ASP A 262 9.25 -16.87 -19.49
CA ASP A 262 8.10 -16.00 -19.77
C ASP A 262 8.11 -15.54 -21.25
N VAL A 263 7.56 -16.39 -22.11
CA VAL A 263 7.46 -16.14 -23.56
C VAL A 263 6.65 -14.86 -23.81
N ASP A 264 7.18 -13.97 -24.66
CA ASP A 264 6.60 -12.65 -24.99
C ASP A 264 6.38 -11.69 -23.80
N ARG A 265 6.99 -12.02 -22.64
CA ARG A 265 6.84 -11.29 -21.37
C ARG A 265 5.37 -11.16 -20.94
N LYS A 266 4.56 -12.18 -21.21
CA LYS A 266 3.11 -12.16 -20.96
C LYS A 266 2.82 -11.98 -19.46
N PHE A 267 3.49 -12.75 -18.61
CA PHE A 267 3.29 -12.68 -17.16
C PHE A 267 3.87 -11.41 -16.56
N GLN A 268 5.00 -10.93 -17.07
CA GLN A 268 5.55 -9.64 -16.66
C GLN A 268 4.61 -8.47 -17.02
N LYS A 269 3.99 -8.48 -18.21
CA LYS A 269 3.00 -7.47 -18.60
C LYS A 269 1.77 -7.51 -17.70
N ASP A 270 1.25 -8.71 -17.42
CA ASP A 270 0.13 -8.90 -16.49
C ASP A 270 0.44 -8.35 -15.09
N LEU A 271 1.65 -8.62 -14.56
CA LEU A 271 2.11 -8.04 -13.30
C LEU A 271 2.09 -6.51 -13.32
N VAL A 272 2.65 -5.88 -14.37
CA VAL A 272 2.68 -4.42 -14.49
C VAL A 272 1.27 -3.83 -14.53
N THR A 273 0.36 -4.41 -15.34
CA THR A 273 -1.04 -3.96 -15.39
C THR A 273 -1.74 -4.06 -14.04
N GLN A 274 -1.49 -5.12 -13.27
CA GLN A 274 -2.06 -5.26 -11.92
C GLN A 274 -1.47 -4.24 -10.94
N LEU A 275 -0.18 -3.92 -11.04
CA LEU A 275 0.48 -2.90 -10.21
C LEU A 275 0.00 -1.49 -10.55
N GLU A 276 -0.22 -1.18 -11.84
CA GLU A 276 -0.83 0.08 -12.30
C GLU A 276 -2.25 0.23 -11.73
N ALA A 277 -3.07 -0.81 -11.81
CA ALA A 277 -4.43 -0.79 -11.24
C ALA A 277 -4.41 -0.57 -9.72
N LYS A 278 -3.46 -1.18 -9.00
CA LYS A 278 -3.24 -0.96 -7.57
C LYS A 278 -2.80 0.48 -7.27
N GLN A 279 -1.94 1.07 -8.10
CA GLN A 279 -1.53 2.47 -7.97
C GLN A 279 -2.73 3.41 -8.08
N GLU A 280 -3.59 3.20 -9.09
CA GLU A 280 -4.81 3.99 -9.26
C GLU A 280 -5.74 3.91 -8.05
N ASP A 281 -5.89 2.71 -7.48
CA ASP A 281 -6.70 2.50 -6.28
C ASP A 281 -6.14 3.27 -5.06
N PHE A 282 -4.84 3.18 -4.81
CA PHE A 282 -4.19 3.98 -3.76
C PHE A 282 -4.33 5.49 -4.00
N CYS A 283 -4.22 5.96 -5.24
CA CYS A 283 -4.43 7.36 -5.58
C CYS A 283 -5.87 7.82 -5.26
N LYS A 284 -6.88 7.01 -5.60
CA LYS A 284 -8.29 7.29 -5.28
C LYS A 284 -8.53 7.33 -3.78
N GLN A 285 -8.01 6.36 -3.04
CA GLN A 285 -8.12 6.31 -1.57
C GLN A 285 -7.42 7.51 -0.92
N ASN A 286 -6.25 7.92 -1.42
CA ASN A 286 -5.53 9.08 -0.89
C ASN A 286 -6.29 10.39 -1.14
N LEU A 287 -6.85 10.55 -2.34
CA LEU A 287 -7.70 11.69 -2.68
C LEU A 287 -8.89 11.80 -1.73
N GLN A 288 -9.60 10.68 -1.51
CA GLN A 288 -10.74 10.62 -0.61
C GLN A 288 -10.35 10.92 0.84
N ALA A 289 -9.31 10.26 1.36
CA ALA A 289 -8.83 10.49 2.73
C ALA A 289 -8.39 11.94 2.95
N SER A 290 -7.80 12.57 1.94
CA SER A 290 -7.41 13.98 1.99
C SER A 290 -8.64 14.90 2.02
N SER A 291 -9.63 14.64 1.16
CA SER A 291 -10.90 15.38 1.14
C SER A 291 -11.64 15.28 2.48
N ASP A 292 -11.75 14.07 3.04
CA ASP A 292 -12.45 13.81 4.31
C ASP A 292 -11.76 14.53 5.47
N ARG A 293 -10.42 14.42 5.54
CA ARG A 293 -9.63 15.11 6.56
C ARG A 293 -9.74 16.63 6.44
N CYS A 294 -9.64 17.18 5.23
CA CYS A 294 -9.75 18.62 5.00
C CYS A 294 -11.14 19.14 5.39
N SER A 295 -12.20 18.41 5.04
CA SER A 295 -13.57 18.76 5.40
C SER A 295 -13.78 18.75 6.91
N ALA A 296 -13.25 17.74 7.62
CA ALA A 296 -13.31 17.66 9.08
C ALA A 296 -12.53 18.81 9.75
N LEU A 297 -11.34 19.16 9.22
CA LEU A 297 -10.57 20.30 9.71
C LEU A 297 -11.29 21.63 9.48
N LEU A 298 -11.93 21.81 8.32
CA LEU A 298 -12.71 23.02 8.04
C LEU A 298 -13.86 23.17 9.04
N GLN A 299 -14.61 22.11 9.30
CA GLN A 299 -15.67 22.12 10.31
C GLN A 299 -15.12 22.41 11.71
N GLY A 300 -14.01 21.77 12.12
CA GLY A 300 -13.42 21.97 13.43
C GLY A 300 -12.82 23.37 13.65
N ILE A 301 -12.17 23.93 12.62
CA ILE A 301 -11.46 25.22 12.72
C ILE A 301 -12.40 26.40 12.49
N PHE A 302 -13.28 26.30 11.48
CA PHE A 302 -14.16 27.41 11.10
C PHE A 302 -15.59 27.29 11.64
N GLY A 303 -16.03 26.11 12.08
CA GLY A 303 -17.36 25.92 12.68
C GLY A 303 -17.67 26.92 13.80
N PRO A 304 -16.77 27.18 14.76
CA PRO A 304 -17.00 28.20 15.79
C PRO A 304 -17.20 29.61 15.21
N LEU A 305 -16.48 29.98 14.14
CA LEU A 305 -16.68 31.26 13.47
C LEU A 305 -18.08 31.36 12.84
N GLU A 306 -18.58 30.26 12.25
CA GLU A 306 -19.94 30.22 11.70
C GLU A 306 -21.00 30.44 12.78
N GLU A 307 -20.81 29.84 13.96
CA GLU A 307 -21.68 30.04 15.11
C GLU A 307 -21.62 31.50 15.62
N GLU A 308 -20.42 32.08 15.74
CA GLU A 308 -20.23 33.47 16.14
C GLU A 308 -20.94 34.44 15.17
N VAL A 309 -20.88 34.17 13.86
CA VAL A 309 -21.61 34.94 12.83
C VAL A 309 -23.13 34.79 13.00
N ASN A 310 -23.62 33.57 13.18
CA ASN A 310 -25.06 33.31 13.37
C ASN A 310 -25.62 33.95 14.64
N GLN A 311 -24.79 34.08 15.69
CA GLN A 311 -25.14 34.79 16.93
C GLN A 311 -25.10 36.32 16.78
N GLY A 312 -24.67 36.84 15.63
CA GLY A 312 -24.60 38.28 15.35
C GLY A 312 -23.45 39.00 16.06
N ILE A 313 -22.40 38.29 16.49
CA ILE A 313 -21.24 38.87 17.21
C ILE A 313 -20.54 39.96 16.38
N TYR A 314 -20.57 39.80 15.05
CA TYR A 314 -19.96 40.71 14.08
C TYR A 314 -20.93 41.80 13.58
N SER A 315 -22.20 41.79 13.99
CA SER A 315 -23.21 42.77 13.59
C SER A 315 -23.14 44.04 14.46
N LYS A 316 -21.99 44.69 14.46
CA LYS A 316 -21.69 45.91 15.24
C LYS A 316 -20.70 46.82 14.47
N PRO A 317 -20.60 48.12 14.80
CA PRO A 317 -19.62 49.02 14.21
C PRO A 317 -18.19 48.46 14.33
N GLY A 318 -17.48 48.39 13.19
CA GLY A 318 -16.14 47.79 13.08
C GLY A 318 -16.10 46.25 13.11
N GLY A 319 -17.25 45.59 13.09
CA GLY A 319 -17.39 44.14 13.13
C GLY A 319 -16.77 43.41 11.93
N TYR A 320 -16.81 44.00 10.74
CA TYR A 320 -16.21 43.40 9.53
C TYR A 320 -14.69 43.26 9.66
N ARG A 321 -14.02 44.26 10.25
CA ARG A 321 -12.57 44.20 10.50
C ARG A 321 -12.21 43.04 11.43
N LEU A 322 -12.99 42.83 12.49
CA LEU A 322 -12.80 41.73 13.43
C LEU A 322 -13.02 40.37 12.75
N TYR A 323 -14.04 40.26 11.91
CA TYR A 323 -14.34 39.07 11.12
C TYR A 323 -13.17 38.68 10.20
N ILE A 324 -12.64 39.62 9.42
CA ILE A 324 -11.52 39.36 8.51
C ILE A 324 -10.25 38.96 9.29
N GLN A 325 -9.95 39.63 10.40
CA GLN A 325 -8.81 39.26 11.25
C GLN A 325 -8.92 37.83 11.80
N LYS A 326 -10.11 37.45 12.28
CA LYS A 326 -10.38 36.09 12.75
C LYS A 326 -10.27 35.10 11.61
N MET A 327 -10.83 35.39 10.45
CA MET A 327 -10.77 34.54 9.25
C MET A 327 -9.32 34.26 8.83
N GLU A 328 -8.46 35.29 8.75
CA GLU A 328 -7.04 35.13 8.42
C GLU A 328 -6.28 34.31 9.47
N SER A 329 -6.59 34.50 10.76
CA SER A 329 -6.02 33.67 11.82
C SER A 329 -6.42 32.20 11.67
N LEU A 330 -7.67 31.91 11.31
CA LEU A 330 -8.16 30.53 11.13
C LEU A 330 -7.57 29.88 9.88
N LYS A 331 -7.42 30.62 8.77
CA LYS A 331 -6.67 30.14 7.59
C LYS A 331 -5.25 29.72 7.96
N LYS A 332 -4.55 30.53 8.77
CA LYS A 332 -3.21 30.19 9.26
C LYS A 332 -3.21 28.89 10.07
N ASN A 333 -4.19 28.70 10.96
CA ASN A 333 -4.32 27.46 11.73
C ASN A 333 -4.54 26.26 10.80
N TYR A 334 -5.42 26.40 9.80
CA TYR A 334 -5.65 25.35 8.80
C TYR A 334 -4.36 24.97 8.05
N TYR A 335 -3.58 25.96 7.62
CA TYR A 335 -2.30 25.69 6.93
C TYR A 335 -1.25 25.01 7.83
N GLN A 336 -1.29 25.23 9.14
CA GLN A 336 -0.38 24.61 10.11
C GLN A 336 -0.69 23.14 10.39
N GLU A 337 -1.92 22.67 10.12
CA GLU A 337 -2.29 21.27 10.35
C GLU A 337 -1.48 20.31 9.46
N PRO A 338 -0.81 19.29 10.02
CA PRO A 338 -0.05 18.33 9.21
C PRO A 338 -0.97 17.36 8.45
N ARG A 339 -0.43 16.75 7.40
CA ARG A 339 -1.03 15.65 6.64
C ARG A 339 -2.43 15.94 6.14
N LYS A 340 -2.71 17.15 5.66
CA LYS A 340 -4.00 17.44 5.01
C LYS A 340 -4.12 16.70 3.67
N GLY A 341 -3.00 16.53 3.00
CA GLY A 341 -2.85 15.88 1.71
C GLY A 341 -3.24 16.75 0.53
N ILE A 342 -3.39 16.10 -0.61
CA ILE A 342 -3.45 16.71 -1.93
C ILE A 342 -4.68 17.58 -2.21
N GLN A 343 -5.75 17.45 -1.39
CA GLN A 343 -6.99 18.21 -1.52
C GLN A 343 -7.03 19.49 -0.67
N ALA A 344 -5.97 19.83 0.07
CA ALA A 344 -5.99 20.92 1.05
C ALA A 344 -6.41 22.27 0.45
N GLU A 345 -5.74 22.70 -0.62
CA GLU A 345 -5.99 24.01 -1.21
C GLU A 345 -7.35 24.06 -1.92
N GLU A 346 -7.68 23.02 -2.70
CA GLU A 346 -8.95 22.93 -3.42
C GLU A 346 -10.15 22.95 -2.46
N THR A 347 -10.08 22.19 -1.36
CA THR A 347 -11.16 22.11 -0.38
C THR A 347 -11.31 23.44 0.38
N LEU A 348 -10.20 24.07 0.79
CA LEU A 348 -10.23 25.37 1.44
C LEU A 348 -10.81 26.45 0.51
N GLN A 349 -10.39 26.50 -0.76
CA GLN A 349 -10.91 27.47 -1.72
C GLN A 349 -12.41 27.30 -1.94
N LYS A 350 -12.89 26.07 -2.14
CA LYS A 350 -14.33 25.77 -2.25
C LYS A 350 -15.11 26.26 -1.03
N TYR A 351 -14.57 26.02 0.17
CA TYR A 351 -15.16 26.51 1.40
C TYR A 351 -15.20 28.04 1.47
N LEU A 352 -14.09 28.72 1.20
CA LEU A 352 -14.02 30.19 1.25
C LEU A 352 -14.98 30.84 0.26
N MET A 353 -15.08 30.32 -0.97
CA MET A 353 -16.05 30.78 -1.96
C MET A 353 -17.50 30.62 -1.47
N SER A 354 -17.80 29.53 -0.75
CA SER A 354 -19.15 29.34 -0.19
C SER A 354 -19.51 30.35 0.92
N LYS A 355 -18.52 31.04 1.50
CA LYS A 355 -18.70 32.02 2.58
C LYS A 355 -18.63 33.48 2.12
N GLU A 356 -18.43 33.74 0.83
CA GLU A 356 -18.29 35.09 0.28
C GLU A 356 -19.54 35.96 0.54
N SER A 357 -20.74 35.40 0.32
CA SER A 357 -22.01 36.11 0.58
C SER A 357 -22.20 36.49 2.06
N VAL A 358 -21.69 35.65 2.98
CA VAL A 358 -21.73 35.93 4.42
C VAL A 358 -20.77 37.08 4.76
N SER A 359 -19.57 37.07 4.20
CA SER A 359 -18.60 38.16 4.32
C SER A 359 -19.19 39.49 3.82
N ASP A 360 -19.84 39.48 2.66
CA ASP A 360 -20.48 40.67 2.09
C ASP A 360 -21.61 41.20 2.97
N ALA A 361 -22.45 40.30 3.52
CA ALA A 361 -23.53 40.69 4.44
C ALA A 361 -23.00 41.38 5.71
N ILE A 362 -21.91 40.88 6.28
CA ILE A 362 -21.26 41.50 7.44
C ILE A 362 -20.70 42.88 7.08
N LEU A 363 -20.06 43.01 5.91
CA LEU A 363 -19.53 44.29 5.42
C LEU A 363 -20.63 45.34 5.28
N GLN A 364 -21.74 44.99 4.62
CA GLN A 364 -22.87 45.92 4.44
C GLN A 364 -23.49 46.32 5.78
N THR A 365 -23.64 45.37 6.71
CA THR A 365 -24.18 45.62 8.04
C THR A 365 -23.28 46.59 8.82
N ASP A 366 -21.96 46.39 8.80
CA ASP A 366 -20.99 47.26 9.46
C ASP A 366 -21.05 48.70 8.91
N LEU A 367 -21.08 48.86 7.58
CA LEU A 367 -21.19 50.18 6.94
C LEU A 367 -22.44 50.94 7.39
N ILE A 368 -23.59 50.26 7.44
CA ILE A 368 -24.87 50.86 7.87
C ILE A 368 -24.83 51.25 9.34
N LEU A 369 -24.36 50.36 10.22
CA LEU A 369 -24.32 50.61 11.66
C LEU A 369 -23.31 51.70 12.01
N THR A 370 -22.13 51.69 11.40
CA THR A 370 -21.11 52.72 11.59
C THR A 370 -21.57 54.09 11.11
N ALA A 371 -22.32 54.16 10.00
CA ALA A 371 -22.92 55.42 9.55
C ALA A 371 -23.97 55.95 10.54
N LYS A 372 -24.86 55.07 11.02
CA LYS A 372 -25.88 55.44 12.02
C LYS A 372 -25.28 55.89 13.35
N GLU A 373 -24.21 55.27 13.82
CA GLU A 373 -23.53 55.66 15.06
C GLU A 373 -22.94 57.07 14.95
N LYS A 374 -22.34 57.41 13.80
CA LYS A 374 -21.84 58.76 13.53
C LYS A 374 -22.97 59.79 13.51
N GLU A 375 -24.08 59.50 12.84
CA GLU A 375 -25.25 60.39 12.80
C GLU A 375 -25.84 60.63 14.19
N LEU A 376 -25.93 59.59 15.02
CA LEU A 376 -26.44 59.69 16.40
C LEU A 376 -25.52 60.56 17.25
N GLU A 377 -24.21 60.36 17.15
CA GLU A 377 -23.23 61.16 17.91
C GLU A 377 -23.24 62.62 17.46
N GLU A 378 -23.34 62.88 16.16
CA GLU A 378 -23.51 64.24 15.64
C GLU A 378 -24.82 64.90 16.13
N ALA A 379 -25.92 64.15 16.16
CA ALA A 379 -27.19 64.63 16.68
C ALA A 379 -27.12 64.91 18.19
N ARG A 380 -26.43 64.06 18.95
CA ARG A 380 -26.18 64.25 20.37
C ARG A 380 -25.35 65.50 20.64
N MET A 381 -24.25 65.68 19.91
CA MET A 381 -23.41 66.88 20.00
C MET A 381 -24.21 68.15 19.69
N LYS A 382 -25.09 68.11 18.68
CA LYS A 382 -26.00 69.23 18.37
C LYS A 382 -27.02 69.48 19.48
N ALA A 383 -27.61 68.44 20.06
CA ALA A 383 -28.58 68.55 21.15
C ALA A 383 -27.94 69.11 22.42
N GLU A 384 -26.75 68.64 22.79
CA GLU A 384 -25.98 69.17 23.93
C GLU A 384 -25.62 70.65 23.72
N ALA A 385 -25.21 71.03 22.50
CA ALA A 385 -24.97 72.44 22.15
C ALA A 385 -26.24 73.30 22.25
N ALA A 386 -27.37 72.82 21.71
CA ALA A 386 -28.65 73.52 21.77
C ALA A 386 -29.16 73.66 23.22
N GLN A 387 -28.97 72.63 24.05
CA GLN A 387 -29.34 72.68 25.47
C GLN A 387 -28.47 73.69 26.23
N ALA A 388 -27.16 73.73 25.97
CA ALA A 388 -26.27 74.73 26.54
C ALA A 388 -26.64 76.16 26.11
N GLU A 389 -27.06 76.35 24.86
CA GLU A 389 -27.54 77.64 24.36
C GLU A 389 -28.87 78.05 24.99
N ALA A 390 -29.82 77.13 25.13
CA ALA A 390 -31.10 77.37 25.80
C ALA A 390 -30.91 77.77 27.27
N GLN A 391 -30.03 77.09 28.01
CA GLN A 391 -29.68 77.45 29.39
C GLN A 391 -29.11 78.86 29.49
N LYS A 392 -28.23 79.26 28.57
CA LYS A 392 -27.72 80.64 28.51
C LYS A 392 -28.84 81.64 28.25
N LEU A 393 -29.75 81.33 27.33
CA LEU A 393 -30.87 82.22 26.99
C LEU A 393 -31.84 82.39 28.16
N GLU A 394 -32.12 81.31 28.89
CA GLU A 394 -32.98 81.31 30.06
C GLU A 394 -32.37 82.15 31.20
N GLU A 395 -31.06 82.02 31.44
CA GLU A 395 -30.34 82.85 32.40
C GLU A 395 -30.39 84.34 32.03
N ILE A 396 -30.17 84.69 30.75
CA ILE A 396 -30.33 86.07 30.26
C ILE A 396 -31.77 86.57 30.48
N ARG A 397 -32.76 85.73 30.20
CA ARG A 397 -34.18 86.08 30.37
C ARG A 397 -34.53 86.34 31.83
N ARG A 398 -33.99 85.52 32.74
CA ARG A 398 -34.14 85.66 34.19
C ARG A 398 -33.49 86.95 34.69
N GLN A 399 -32.29 87.27 34.22
CA GLN A 399 -31.62 88.54 34.53
C GLN A 399 -32.41 89.75 34.03
N ASN A 400 -32.95 89.69 32.81
CA ASN A 400 -33.79 90.75 32.26
C ASN A 400 -35.11 90.94 33.03
N GLN A 401 -35.76 89.86 33.46
CA GLN A 401 -36.94 89.94 34.33
C GLN A 401 -36.61 90.63 35.66
N LEU A 402 -35.51 90.24 36.29
CA LEU A 402 -35.06 90.85 37.55
C LEU A 402 -34.83 92.37 37.39
N MET A 403 -34.23 92.78 36.27
CA MET A 403 -34.01 94.19 35.92
C MET A 403 -35.32 94.94 35.69
N MET A 404 -36.30 94.33 35.02
CA MET A 404 -37.62 94.93 34.81
C MET A 404 -38.38 95.09 36.12
N GLU A 405 -38.38 94.07 36.98
CA GLU A 405 -38.99 94.15 38.32
C GLU A 405 -38.35 95.24 39.19
N GLN A 406 -37.02 95.40 39.12
CA GLN A 406 -36.33 96.50 39.80
C GLN A 406 -36.75 97.87 39.27
N ARG A 407 -36.88 98.03 37.95
CA ARG A 407 -37.38 99.27 37.34
C ARG A 407 -38.82 99.58 37.74
N GLU A 408 -39.67 98.56 37.79
CA GLU A 408 -41.07 98.71 38.18
C GLU A 408 -41.22 99.12 39.64
N ARG A 409 -40.42 98.54 40.55
CA ARG A 409 -40.36 98.96 41.97
C ARG A 409 -39.92 100.42 42.09
N LEU A 410 -38.86 100.80 41.37
CA LEU A 410 -38.36 102.17 41.37
C LEU A 410 -39.43 103.16 40.87
N HIS A 411 -40.17 102.77 39.82
CA HIS A 411 -41.26 103.57 39.27
C HIS A 411 -42.45 103.69 40.25
N GLN A 412 -42.86 102.58 40.89
CA GLN A 412 -43.91 102.62 41.92
C GLN A 412 -43.53 103.49 43.11
N GLU A 413 -42.25 103.50 43.52
CA GLU A 413 -41.76 104.42 44.55
C GLU A 413 -41.84 105.88 44.11
N GLN A 414 -41.48 106.20 42.86
CA GLN A 414 -41.64 107.55 42.31
C GLN A 414 -43.11 107.98 42.28
N VAL A 415 -44.03 107.09 41.90
CA VAL A 415 -45.48 107.38 41.91
C VAL A 415 -45.98 107.64 43.33
N ARG A 416 -45.58 106.81 44.32
CA ARG A 416 -45.91 107.05 45.74
C ARG A 416 -45.31 108.34 46.29
N GLN A 417 -44.18 108.79 45.76
CA GLN A 417 -43.59 110.08 46.10
C GLN A 417 -44.47 111.22 45.56
N MET A 418 -44.85 111.15 44.28
CA MET A 418 -45.74 112.13 43.65
C MET A 418 -47.13 112.19 44.30
N GLU A 419 -47.70 111.06 44.72
CA GLU A 419 -48.98 111.04 45.43
C GLU A 419 -48.89 111.72 46.81
N ARG A 420 -47.78 111.53 47.52
CA ARG A 420 -47.50 112.24 48.78
C ARG A 420 -47.33 113.74 48.58
N ASP A 421 -46.63 114.15 47.52
CA ASP A 421 -46.46 115.56 47.18
C ASP A 421 -47.79 116.21 46.77
N ARG A 422 -48.65 115.49 46.03
CA ARG A 422 -49.99 115.94 45.65
C ARG A 422 -50.93 116.07 46.85
N ALA A 423 -50.86 115.14 47.81
CA ALA A 423 -51.63 115.21 49.06
C ALA A 423 -51.20 116.39 49.94
N ASN A 424 -49.88 116.65 50.03
CA ASN A 424 -49.35 117.83 50.73
C ASN A 424 -49.80 119.13 50.06
N TRP A 425 -49.77 119.21 48.73
CA TRP A 425 -50.23 120.38 47.98
C TRP A 425 -51.74 120.66 48.16
N LEU A 426 -52.57 119.61 48.17
CA LEU A 426 -54.01 119.73 48.45
C LEU A 426 -54.28 120.19 49.89
N ALA A 427 -53.51 119.69 50.86
CA ALA A 427 -53.60 120.13 52.26
C ALA A 427 -53.17 121.60 52.43
N GLU A 428 -52.17 122.08 51.67
CA GLU A 428 -51.79 123.50 51.64
C GLU A 428 -52.87 124.38 51.01
N GLN A 429 -53.54 123.92 49.94
CA GLN A 429 -54.69 124.61 49.36
C GLN A 429 -55.87 124.70 50.32
N GLN A 430 -56.21 123.62 51.04
CA GLN A 430 -57.26 123.66 52.06
C GLN A 430 -56.93 124.61 53.20
N ARG A 431 -55.68 124.63 53.70
CA ARG A 431 -55.23 125.62 54.71
C ARG A 431 -55.28 127.06 54.19
N ALA A 432 -55.03 127.29 52.91
CA ALA A 432 -55.14 128.61 52.28
C ALA A 432 -56.61 129.05 52.10
N GLN A 433 -57.53 128.10 51.91
CA GLN A 433 -58.96 128.34 51.75
C GLN A 433 -59.65 128.57 53.12
N GLU A 434 -59.25 127.85 54.17
CA GLU A 434 -59.69 128.09 55.55
C GLU A 434 -59.24 129.47 56.07
N ARG A 435 -58.01 129.89 55.75
CA ARG A 435 -57.52 131.25 56.07
C ARG A 435 -58.31 132.36 55.36
N LYS A 436 -58.91 132.10 54.19
CA LYS A 436 -59.78 133.07 53.49
C LYS A 436 -61.17 133.16 54.11
N ILE A 437 -61.70 132.07 54.66
CA ILE A 437 -63.02 132.04 55.30
C ILE A 437 -62.97 132.70 56.69
N GLN A 438 -61.85 132.61 57.41
CA GLN A 438 -61.71 133.23 58.74
C GLN A 438 -61.50 134.75 58.74
N VAL A 439 -61.24 135.37 57.58
CA VAL A 439 -61.13 136.84 57.43
C VAL A 439 -62.47 137.49 57.01
N CYS A 440 -63.43 136.72 56.50
CA CYS A 440 -64.71 137.29 56.02
C CYS A 440 -65.82 137.37 57.09
N CYS A 441 -65.69 136.69 58.24
CA CYS A 441 -66.68 136.74 59.34
C CYS A 441 -66.50 137.89 60.35
N ASN A 442 -65.70 138.92 60.02
CA ASN A 442 -65.54 140.12 60.86
C ASN A 442 -65.98 141.43 60.19
N CYS A 443 -66.75 141.37 59.09
CA CYS A 443 -67.48 142.51 58.54
C CYS A 443 -68.88 142.08 58.06
N ILE A 444 -69.78 141.90 59.02
CA ILE A 444 -71.20 142.32 59.12
C ILE A 444 -71.91 141.40 60.12
#